data_AF-A0A7Y4XLZ4-F1
#
_entry.id   AF-A0A7Y4XLZ4-F1
#
_cell.length_a   1.000
_cell.length_b   1.000
_cell.length_c   1.000
_cell.angle_alpha   90.00
_cell.angle_beta   90.00
_cell.angle_gamma   90.00
#
_symmetry.space_group_name_H-M   'P 1'
#
loop_
_entity.id
_entity.type
_entity.pdbx_description
1 polymer ?
#
loop_
_entity_poly.entity_id
_entity_poly.type
_entity_poly.pdbx_seq_one_letter_code
_entity_poly.pdbx_strand_id
1 'polypeptide(L)'
;MGSNDFLTSFFDTIEYHLTKGLFGKKYPTVLKEFYNGRLSYQSLIQAETELKEIQQRLKKFDPSKVVWDKFDLTKRPPWGDDISDEITDLSNYFVTSEGKDLFEVLFDAIDKAKAEKTELVVE
;
A
#
# COMPACT_ATOMS: atom_id res chain seq x y z
N MET A 1 -18.02 -2.39 10.30
CA MET A 1 -16.96 -1.37 10.24
C MET A 1 -15.73 -2.02 10.86
N GLY A 2 -14.77 -2.52 10.07
CA GLY A 2 -13.67 -3.29 10.67
C GLY A 2 -12.82 -4.16 9.73
N SER A 3 -13.02 -4.12 8.41
CA SER A 3 -12.07 -4.71 7.44
C SER A 3 -11.24 -3.65 6.71
N ASN A 4 -11.48 -2.37 7.01
CA ASN A 4 -10.87 -1.23 6.34
C ASN A 4 -9.61 -0.71 7.06
N ASP A 5 -9.00 -1.44 7.99
CA ASP A 5 -7.91 -0.87 8.80
C ASP A 5 -6.52 -1.22 8.26
N PHE A 6 -6.32 -2.42 7.67
CA PHE A 6 -5.03 -2.81 7.10
C PHE A 6 -4.68 -2.06 5.81
N LEU A 7 -5.57 -2.12 4.80
CA LEU A 7 -5.36 -1.43 3.53
C LEU A 7 -5.40 0.09 3.71
N THR A 8 -6.28 0.61 4.57
CA THR A 8 -6.25 2.06 4.88
C THR A 8 -4.96 2.45 5.58
N SER A 9 -4.43 1.66 6.52
CA SER A 9 -3.11 1.92 7.12
C SER A 9 -1.98 1.93 6.08
N PHE A 10 -2.03 1.06 5.07
CA PHE A 10 -1.09 1.08 3.95
C PHE A 10 -1.13 2.43 3.21
N PHE A 11 -2.32 2.90 2.85
CA PHE A 11 -2.49 4.19 2.17
C PHE A 11 -2.12 5.38 3.07
N ASP A 12 -2.50 5.34 4.34
CA ASP A 12 -2.20 6.38 5.33
C ASP A 12 -0.69 6.50 5.55
N THR A 13 0.02 5.37 5.60
CA THR A 13 1.48 5.32 5.68
C THR A 13 2.13 5.98 4.46
N ILE A 14 1.66 5.66 3.25
CA ILE A 14 2.14 6.28 2.01
C ILE A 14 1.87 7.79 2.01
N GLU A 15 0.65 8.20 2.34
CA GLU A 15 0.24 9.59 2.34
C GLU A 15 1.09 10.41 3.31
N TYR A 16 1.17 9.95 4.56
CA TYR A 16 1.85 10.64 5.65
C TYR A 16 3.34 10.86 5.33
N HIS A 17 4.05 9.80 4.93
CA HIS A 17 5.50 9.88 4.71
C HIS A 17 5.90 10.45 3.35
N LEU A 18 5.14 10.15 2.29
CA LEU A 18 5.60 10.40 0.92
C LEU A 18 4.91 11.59 0.25
N THR A 19 3.70 11.96 0.68
CA THR A 19 2.93 13.03 0.02
C THR A 19 2.96 14.35 0.77
N LYS A 20 3.28 14.36 2.07
CA LYS A 20 3.27 15.56 2.92
C LYS A 20 1.95 16.36 2.81
N GLY A 21 0.81 15.67 2.71
CA GLY A 21 -0.51 16.30 2.57
C GLY A 21 -0.95 16.61 1.13
N LEU A 22 -0.17 16.20 0.12
CA LEU A 22 -0.56 16.28 -1.30
C LEU A 22 -1.30 15.01 -1.75
N PHE A 23 -2.27 14.58 -0.96
CA PHE A 23 -3.02 13.34 -1.19
C PHE A 23 -3.62 13.30 -2.60
N GLY A 24 -3.34 12.21 -3.32
CA GLY A 24 -3.82 12.00 -4.69
C GLY A 24 -3.38 13.03 -5.73
N LYS A 25 -2.44 13.92 -5.40
CA LYS A 25 -1.65 14.70 -6.37
C LYS A 25 -0.33 14.01 -6.68
N LYS A 26 0.26 13.40 -5.66
CA LYS A 26 1.41 12.52 -5.79
C LYS A 26 0.93 11.09 -5.61
N TYR A 27 1.12 10.27 -6.64
CA TYR A 27 0.52 8.93 -6.78
C TYR A 27 -1.01 8.95 -6.97
N PRO A 28 -1.56 9.70 -7.95
CA PRO A 28 -3.00 9.80 -8.18
C PRO A 28 -3.66 8.45 -8.46
N THR A 29 -2.99 7.52 -9.14
CA THR A 29 -3.60 6.23 -9.49
C THR A 29 -3.68 5.32 -8.26
N VAL A 30 -2.61 5.23 -7.47
CA VAL A 30 -2.60 4.41 -6.24
C VAL A 30 -3.49 5.00 -5.15
N LEU A 31 -3.44 6.31 -4.92
CA LEU A 31 -4.17 6.94 -3.80
C LEU A 31 -5.61 7.37 -4.13
N LYS A 32 -6.09 7.15 -5.35
CA LYS A 32 -7.49 7.42 -5.71
C LYS A 32 -8.17 6.23 -6.37
N GLU A 33 -7.62 5.71 -7.46
CA GLU A 33 -8.28 4.60 -8.17
C GLU A 33 -8.19 3.32 -7.36
N PHE A 34 -6.95 2.92 -7.03
CA PHE A 34 -6.72 1.70 -6.25
C PHE A 34 -7.31 1.79 -4.84
N TYR A 35 -7.28 2.96 -4.20
CA TYR A 35 -7.97 3.22 -2.94
C TYR A 35 -9.48 2.92 -3.00
N ASN A 36 -10.12 3.15 -4.16
CA ASN A 36 -11.53 2.83 -4.39
C ASN A 36 -11.77 1.37 -4.82
N GLY A 37 -10.75 0.51 -4.72
CA GLY A 37 -10.84 -0.93 -4.99
C GLY A 37 -10.81 -1.32 -6.47
N ARG A 38 -10.50 -0.40 -7.39
CA ARG A 38 -10.49 -0.68 -8.84
C ARG A 38 -9.40 0.07 -9.57
N LEU A 39 -8.67 -0.65 -10.42
CA LEU A 39 -7.71 -0.09 -11.37
C LEU A 39 -8.11 -0.46 -12.79
N SER A 40 -8.38 0.54 -13.62
CA SER A 40 -8.68 0.31 -15.03
C SER A 40 -7.45 -0.25 -15.75
N TYR A 41 -7.67 -1.03 -16.83
CA TYR A 41 -6.56 -1.54 -17.66
C TYR A 41 -5.60 -0.44 -18.13
N GLN A 42 -6.13 0.75 -18.46
CA GLN A 42 -5.34 1.90 -18.91
C GLN A 42 -4.45 2.47 -17.80
N SER A 43 -4.88 2.32 -16.54
CA SER A 43 -4.18 2.82 -15.37
C SER A 43 -3.12 1.85 -14.83
N LEU A 44 -3.12 0.58 -15.25
CA LEU A 44 -2.23 -0.46 -14.69
C LEU A 44 -0.74 -0.11 -14.80
N ILE A 45 -0.30 0.46 -15.93
CA ILE A 45 1.11 0.85 -16.12
C ILE A 45 1.50 2.00 -15.19
N GLN A 46 0.60 2.97 -15.02
CA GLN A 46 0.82 4.09 -14.11
C GLN A 46 0.82 3.62 -12.66
N ALA A 47 -0.13 2.77 -12.27
CA ALA A 47 -0.22 2.17 -10.93
C ALA A 47 1.07 1.43 -10.56
N GLU A 48 1.57 0.58 -11.46
CA GLU A 48 2.82 -0.16 -11.27
C GLU A 48 4.02 0.79 -11.07
N THR A 49 4.10 1.84 -11.89
CA THR A 49 5.18 2.84 -11.80
C THR A 49 5.16 3.56 -10.46
N GLU A 50 3.97 3.97 -10.02
CA GLU A 50 3.78 4.62 -8.72
C GLU A 50 4.12 3.67 -7.56
N LEU A 51 3.66 2.41 -7.60
CA LEU A 51 3.96 1.41 -6.58
C LEU A 51 5.46 1.12 -6.48
N LYS A 52 6.18 1.02 -7.60
CA LYS A 52 7.64 0.86 -7.62
C LYS A 52 8.35 2.03 -6.93
N GLU A 53 7.95 3.27 -7.23
CA GLU A 53 8.52 4.44 -6.57
C GLU A 53 8.19 4.46 -5.07
N ILE A 54 6.94 4.17 -4.71
CA ILE A 54 6.47 4.11 -3.31
C ILE A 54 7.30 3.08 -2.53
N GLN A 55 7.39 1.84 -3.02
CA GLN A 55 8.14 0.75 -2.36
C GLN A 55 9.60 1.17 -2.12
N GLN A 56 10.27 1.71 -3.14
CA GLN A 56 11.66 2.18 -3.01
C GLN A 56 11.83 3.30 -1.98
N ARG A 57 10.83 4.18 -1.84
CA ARG A 57 10.89 5.28 -0.88
C ARG A 57 10.58 4.82 0.54
N LEU A 58 9.68 3.85 0.69
CA LEU A 58 9.33 3.26 1.99
C LEU A 58 10.51 2.50 2.63
N LYS A 59 11.46 1.99 1.83
CA LYS A 59 12.73 1.40 2.32
C LYS A 59 13.54 2.29 3.26
N LYS A 60 13.30 3.60 3.23
CA LYS A 60 14.03 4.58 4.05
C LYS A 60 13.46 4.74 5.47
N PHE A 61 12.37 4.05 5.77
CA PHE A 61 11.64 4.19 7.01
C PHE A 61 11.62 2.87 7.78
N ASP A 62 12.00 2.95 9.04
CA ASP A 62 11.93 1.84 9.99
C ASP A 62 10.49 1.34 10.19
N PRO A 63 10.27 0.04 10.46
CA PRO A 63 8.94 -0.52 10.70
C PRO A 63 8.11 0.23 11.75
N SER A 64 8.76 0.78 12.80
CA SER A 64 8.11 1.58 13.84
C SER A 64 7.48 2.88 13.33
N LYS A 65 7.77 3.29 12.09
CA LYS A 65 7.19 4.46 11.43
C LYS A 65 5.85 4.17 10.74
N VAL A 66 5.32 2.96 10.83
CA VAL A 66 3.98 2.63 10.32
C VAL A 66 2.94 3.63 10.85
N VAL A 67 2.01 4.02 9.99
CA VAL A 67 0.87 4.86 10.37
C VAL A 67 -0.39 4.00 10.29
N TRP A 68 -0.95 3.68 11.45
CA TRP A 68 -2.20 2.91 11.53
C TRP A 68 -3.42 3.75 11.17
N ASP A 69 -3.45 5.00 11.64
CA ASP A 69 -4.50 5.99 11.36
C ASP A 69 -3.83 7.36 11.23
N LYS A 70 -3.91 7.98 10.06
CA LYS A 70 -3.29 9.31 9.84
C LYS A 70 -3.98 10.44 10.61
N PHE A 71 -5.23 10.27 11.03
CA PHE A 71 -5.97 11.25 11.82
C PHE A 71 -5.72 11.10 13.32
N ASP A 72 -5.22 9.94 13.76
CA ASP A 72 -4.82 9.67 15.14
C ASP A 72 -3.53 8.83 15.21
N LEU A 73 -2.39 9.52 15.22
CA LEU A 73 -1.06 8.92 15.26
C LEU A 73 -0.75 8.18 16.58
N THR A 74 -1.65 8.22 17.57
CA THR A 74 -1.51 7.44 18.80
C THR A 74 -1.98 5.99 18.62
N LYS A 75 -2.85 5.74 17.63
CA LYS A 75 -3.30 4.38 17.33
C LYS A 75 -2.16 3.52 16.81
N ARG A 76 -2.27 2.22 17.09
CA ARG A 76 -1.28 1.20 16.75
C ARG A 76 -1.97 0.02 16.07
N PRO A 77 -1.26 -0.71 15.21
CA PRO A 77 -1.78 -1.96 14.67
C PRO A 77 -2.12 -2.94 15.81
N PRO A 78 -3.07 -3.87 15.59
CA PRO A 78 -3.53 -4.80 16.63
C PRO A 78 -2.43 -5.77 17.11
N TRP A 79 -1.39 -6.00 16.31
CA TRP A 79 -0.21 -6.78 16.68
C TRP A 79 0.87 -5.96 17.41
N GLY A 80 0.71 -4.64 17.53
CA GLY A 80 1.69 -3.78 18.20
C GLY A 80 3.08 -3.89 17.57
N ASP A 81 4.08 -4.21 18.40
CA ASP A 81 5.48 -4.39 18.00
C ASP A 81 5.83 -5.87 17.70
N ASP A 82 4.85 -6.78 17.77
CA ASP A 82 5.01 -8.21 17.47
C ASP A 82 4.99 -8.43 15.94
N ILE A 83 6.09 -8.07 15.29
CA ILE A 83 6.31 -8.23 13.85
C ILE A 83 7.45 -9.20 13.57
N SER A 84 7.41 -9.87 12.42
CA SER A 84 8.48 -10.79 11.99
C SER A 84 9.82 -10.07 11.85
N ASP A 85 10.92 -10.73 12.26
CA ASP A 85 12.29 -10.25 12.08
C ASP A 85 12.67 -10.05 10.59
N GLU A 86 11.92 -10.65 9.67
CA GLU A 86 12.07 -10.44 8.22
C GLU A 86 11.57 -9.06 7.76
N ILE A 87 10.76 -8.38 8.56
CA ILE A 87 10.27 -7.03 8.29
C ILE A 87 11.33 -6.02 8.75
N THR A 88 12.07 -5.46 7.80
CA THR A 88 13.20 -4.58 8.08
C THR A 88 12.88 -3.10 7.86
N ASP A 89 11.86 -2.79 7.07
CA ASP A 89 11.44 -1.42 6.74
C ASP A 89 9.99 -1.37 6.24
N LEU A 90 9.46 -0.18 5.97
CA LEU A 90 8.08 -0.02 5.52
C LEU A 90 7.79 -0.57 4.12
N SER A 91 8.81 -0.94 3.32
CA SER A 91 8.61 -1.51 1.99
C SER A 91 8.20 -2.98 2.00
N ASN A 92 8.38 -3.68 3.13
CA ASN A 92 7.94 -5.05 3.34
C ASN A 92 7.13 -5.25 4.63
N TYR A 93 6.58 -4.17 5.17
CA TYR A 93 5.82 -4.17 6.43
C TYR A 93 4.41 -4.78 6.28
N PHE A 94 3.75 -4.51 5.16
CA PHE A 94 2.38 -4.94 4.95
C PHE A 94 2.38 -6.36 4.39
N VAL A 95 2.03 -7.32 5.24
CA VAL A 95 1.97 -8.74 4.90
C VAL A 95 0.51 -9.20 4.91
N THR A 96 0.10 -9.90 3.85
CA THR A 96 -1.25 -10.46 3.71
C THR A 96 -1.49 -11.58 4.72
N SER A 97 -2.75 -11.99 4.90
CA SER A 97 -3.11 -13.12 5.77
C SER A 97 -2.46 -14.45 5.35
N GLU A 98 -2.02 -14.57 4.09
CA GLU A 98 -1.27 -15.73 3.58
C GLU A 98 0.24 -15.64 3.85
N GLY A 99 0.72 -14.59 4.52
CA GLY A 99 2.14 -14.39 4.79
C GLY A 99 2.94 -13.82 3.60
N LYS A 100 2.27 -13.31 2.56
CA LYS A 100 2.93 -12.69 1.40
C LYS A 100 3.06 -11.19 1.53
N ASP A 101 4.17 -10.64 1.05
CA ASP A 101 4.39 -9.20 0.93
C ASP A 101 3.29 -8.56 0.04
N LEU A 102 2.68 -7.47 0.53
CA LEU A 102 1.59 -6.82 -0.19
C LEU A 102 2.04 -6.24 -1.53
N PHE A 103 3.23 -5.64 -1.63
CA PHE A 103 3.71 -5.12 -2.91
C PHE A 103 3.90 -6.26 -3.93
N GLU A 104 4.43 -7.41 -3.51
CA GLU A 104 4.54 -8.60 -4.36
C GLU A 104 3.16 -9.02 -4.89
N VAL A 105 2.18 -9.16 -4.00
CA VAL A 105 0.80 -9.51 -4.36
C VAL A 105 0.20 -8.49 -5.34
N LEU A 106 0.46 -7.19 -5.14
CA LEU A 106 -0.03 -6.14 -6.04
C LEU A 106 0.64 -6.17 -7.41
N PHE A 107 1.95 -6.39 -7.47
CA PHE A 107 2.66 -6.49 -8.76
C PHE A 107 2.19 -7.71 -9.56
N ASP A 108 2.04 -8.87 -8.91
CA ASP A 108 1.52 -10.08 -9.54
C ASP A 108 0.10 -9.86 -10.08
N ALA A 109 -0.77 -9.22 -9.29
CA ALA A 109 -2.13 -8.90 -9.69
C ALA A 109 -2.19 -7.93 -10.88
N ILE A 110 -1.32 -6.92 -10.90
CA ILE A 110 -1.20 -5.97 -12.01
C ILE A 110 -0.71 -6.68 -13.27
N ASP A 111 0.31 -7.53 -13.17
CA ASP A 111 0.88 -8.22 -14.33
C ASP A 111 -0.11 -9.23 -14.92
N LYS A 112 -0.87 -9.94 -14.08
CA LYS A 112 -1.98 -10.77 -14.51
C LYS A 112 -3.05 -9.95 -15.24
N ALA A 113 -3.49 -8.83 -14.65
CA ALA A 113 -4.50 -7.96 -15.26
C ALA A 113 -4.05 -7.40 -16.63
N LYS A 114 -2.77 -7.04 -16.77
CA LYS A 114 -2.19 -6.63 -18.06
C LYS A 114 -2.21 -7.76 -19.09
N ALA A 115 -1.80 -8.96 -18.71
CA ALA A 115 -1.75 -10.12 -19.59
C ALA A 115 -3.15 -10.49 -20.12
N GLU A 116 -4.15 -10.41 -19.24
CA GLU A 116 -5.56 -10.70 -19.55
C GLU A 116 -6.29 -9.51 -20.19
N LYS A 117 -5.66 -8.33 -20.23
CA LYS A 117 -6.24 -7.06 -20.70
C LYS A 117 -7.54 -6.69 -19.99
N THR A 118 -7.58 -6.93 -18.69
CA THR A 118 -8.72 -6.65 -17.82
C THR A 118 -8.39 -5.54 -16.81
N GLU A 119 -9.43 -5.03 -16.15
CA GLU A 119 -9.26 -4.23 -14.94
C GLU A 119 -8.86 -5.11 -13.75
N LEU A 120 -8.16 -4.51 -12.80
CA LEU A 120 -7.87 -5.12 -11.51
C LEU A 120 -8.89 -4.63 -10.48
N VAL A 121 -9.54 -5.58 -9.79
CA VAL A 121 -10.47 -5.31 -8.69
C VAL A 121 -9.86 -5.87 -7.41
N VAL A 122 -9.91 -5.07 -6.35
CA VAL A 122 -9.49 -5.46 -5.00
C VAL A 122 -10.78 -5.71 -4.22
N GLU A 123 -11.04 -6.97 -3.89
CA GLU A 123 -12.22 -7.41 -3.14
C GLU A 123 -11.95 -7.50 -1.63
#